data_AF-A0A7S4PEM9-F1
#
_entry.id   AF-A0A7S4PEM9-F1
#
_cell.length_a   1.000
_cell.length_b   1.000
_cell.length_c   1.000
_cell.angle_alpha   90.00
_cell.angle_beta   90.00
_cell.angle_gamma   90.00
#
_symmetry.space_group_name_H-M   'P 1'
#
loop_
_entity.id
_entity.type
_entity.pdbx_description
1 polymer ?
#
loop_
_entity_poly.entity_id
_entity_poly.type
_entity_poly.pdbx_seq_one_letter_code
_entity_poly.pdbx_strand_id
1 'polypeptide(L)'
;LKEHGDEAPAMQNAMSFEDAIGASSLPHTVSEDVVQKFKEGKENPGHFRALMQSVRPQRKKRALKWSMDEKKRFIACLQQFGLDFEAITNMFPNRTRREIRRAFKSIHGSSPHVINQVIKTHKVTFSPEEIQECVELSKGKHR
;
A
#
# COMPACT_ATOMS: atom_id res chain seq x y z
N LEU A 1 11.66 79.53 24.18
CA LEU A 1 12.30 79.52 22.86
C LEU A 1 13.36 78.42 22.88
N LYS A 2 13.41 77.54 21.85
CA LYS A 2 14.49 76.59 21.52
C LYS A 2 14.89 75.53 22.58
N GLU A 3 15.44 74.37 22.19
CA GLU A 3 15.08 73.46 21.09
C GLU A 3 15.66 72.05 21.35
N HIS A 4 15.55 71.14 20.37
CA HIS A 4 15.87 69.69 20.43
C HIS A 4 17.33 69.28 20.68
N GLY A 5 17.48 68.00 21.08
CA GLY A 5 18.69 67.17 21.07
C GLY A 5 19.36 67.01 22.44
N ASP A 6 19.92 65.88 22.89
CA ASP A 6 19.88 64.46 22.47
C ASP A 6 20.26 63.62 23.73
N GLU A 7 20.26 62.27 23.81
CA GLU A 7 20.21 61.17 22.84
C GLU A 7 19.33 60.02 23.41
N ALA A 8 18.98 59.00 22.60
CA ALA A 8 18.40 57.73 23.09
C ALA A 8 19.37 56.55 22.80
N PRO A 9 19.82 55.78 23.81
CA PRO A 9 20.82 54.74 23.59
C PRO A 9 20.25 53.53 22.85
N ALA A 10 20.84 53.26 21.69
CA ALA A 10 20.96 51.96 21.03
C ALA A 10 19.79 50.97 21.14
N MET A 11 18.84 51.05 20.21
CA MET A 11 18.05 49.87 19.82
C MET A 11 18.99 48.85 19.12
N GLN A 12 19.48 47.87 19.86
CA GLN A 12 20.20 46.71 19.30
C GLN A 12 19.68 45.40 19.89
N ASN A 13 19.68 44.35 19.05
CA ASN A 13 19.18 43.00 19.31
C ASN A 13 17.69 42.88 19.69
N ALA A 14 16.83 43.05 18.68
CA ALA A 14 15.68 42.15 18.57
C ALA A 14 16.23 40.71 18.39
N MET A 15 15.95 39.82 19.34
CA MET A 15 16.42 38.42 19.27
C MET A 15 15.91 37.76 17.99
N SER A 16 16.76 37.01 17.29
CA SER A 16 16.34 36.28 16.09
C SER A 16 15.30 35.23 16.48
N PHE A 17 14.31 35.03 15.61
CA PHE A 17 13.32 33.95 15.77
C PHE A 17 13.98 32.56 15.86
N GLU A 18 15.19 32.43 15.31
CA GLU A 18 16.00 31.21 15.33
C GLU A 18 16.54 30.86 16.73
N ASP A 19 16.72 31.83 17.63
CA ASP A 19 17.19 31.60 19.01
C ASP A 19 16.06 31.12 19.95
N ALA A 20 14.80 31.37 19.59
CA ALA A 20 13.64 31.10 20.44
C ALA A 20 13.18 29.63 20.40
N ILE A 21 13.56 28.87 19.37
CA ILE A 21 13.24 27.45 19.24
C ILE A 21 14.54 26.66 19.37
N GLY A 22 14.83 26.17 20.58
CA GLY A 22 16.00 25.35 20.85
C GLY A 22 16.09 24.16 19.88
N ALA A 23 17.00 24.24 18.91
CA ALA A 23 17.13 23.32 17.79
C ALA A 23 17.48 21.86 18.18
N SER A 24 17.70 21.59 19.47
CA SER A 24 18.04 20.30 20.05
C SER A 24 16.85 19.36 20.28
N SER A 25 15.60 19.83 20.16
CA SER A 25 14.40 19.02 20.49
C SER A 25 13.46 18.73 19.30
N LEU A 26 13.90 18.91 18.06
CA LEU A 26 13.22 18.33 16.90
C LEU A 26 13.63 16.85 16.76
N PRO A 27 12.70 15.89 16.90
CA PRO A 27 13.03 14.50 16.60
C PRO A 27 13.44 14.39 15.13
N HIS A 28 14.49 13.61 14.86
CA HIS A 28 15.06 13.38 13.52
C HIS A 28 15.43 14.66 12.73
N THR A 29 16.23 15.55 13.36
CA THR A 29 17.20 16.33 12.59
C THR A 29 18.11 15.37 11.81
N VAL A 30 18.05 15.47 10.49
CA VAL A 30 18.89 14.69 9.58
C VAL A 30 20.36 15.08 9.81
N SER A 31 21.24 14.10 10.05
CA SER A 31 22.64 14.35 10.44
C SER A 31 23.35 15.34 9.52
N GLU A 32 24.24 16.16 10.09
CA GLU A 32 25.00 17.21 9.38
C GLU A 32 25.58 16.70 8.05
N ASP A 33 26.22 15.52 8.06
CA ASP A 33 26.78 14.82 6.88
C ASP A 33 25.78 14.58 5.74
N VAL A 34 24.51 14.33 6.08
CA VAL A 34 23.44 14.07 5.12
C VAL A 34 22.87 15.37 4.58
N VAL A 35 22.78 16.42 5.39
CA VAL A 35 22.45 17.79 4.95
C VAL A 35 23.55 18.32 4.02
N GLN A 36 24.82 18.10 4.37
CA GLN A 36 26.00 18.46 3.58
C GLN A 36 25.99 17.76 2.21
N LYS A 37 25.80 16.43 2.18
CA LYS A 37 25.64 15.67 0.93
C LYS A 37 24.47 16.15 0.06
N PHE A 38 23.39 16.65 0.66
CA PHE A 38 22.25 17.19 -0.08
C PHE A 38 22.57 18.56 -0.71
N LYS A 39 23.37 19.40 -0.03
CA LYS A 39 23.87 20.68 -0.56
C LYS A 39 24.89 20.47 -1.69
N GLU A 40 25.81 19.53 -1.53
CA GLU A 40 26.81 19.13 -2.54
C GLU A 40 26.19 18.42 -3.76
N GLY A 41 25.01 17.81 -3.59
CA GLY A 41 24.29 17.07 -4.63
C GLY A 41 23.85 17.86 -5.87
N LYS A 42 24.05 19.20 -5.93
CA LYS A 42 23.84 19.99 -7.15
C LYS A 42 24.78 19.61 -8.29
N GLU A 43 26.00 19.16 -7.98
CA GLU A 43 27.04 18.89 -8.97
C GLU A 43 26.87 17.57 -9.74
N ASN A 44 25.95 16.69 -9.33
CA ASN A 44 25.78 15.39 -10.02
C ASN A 44 24.32 14.88 -10.06
N PRO A 45 23.55 15.18 -11.12
CA PRO A 45 22.21 14.65 -11.35
C PRO A 45 22.13 13.11 -11.37
N GLY A 46 23.26 12.42 -11.62
CA GLY A 46 23.36 10.97 -11.51
C GLY A 46 23.20 10.46 -10.08
N HIS A 47 23.59 11.23 -9.06
CA HIS A 47 23.56 10.80 -7.67
C HIS A 47 22.12 10.71 -7.12
N PHE A 48 21.28 11.72 -7.36
CA PHE A 48 19.86 11.65 -6.97
C PHE A 48 19.13 10.50 -7.69
N ARG A 49 19.41 10.29 -8.98
CA ARG A 49 18.88 9.16 -9.75
C ARG A 49 19.36 7.81 -9.20
N ALA A 50 20.62 7.71 -8.78
CA ALA A 50 21.20 6.52 -8.15
C ALA A 50 20.58 6.24 -6.76
N LEU A 51 20.35 7.28 -5.96
CA LEU A 51 19.64 7.19 -4.67
C LEU A 51 18.19 6.70 -4.87
N MET A 52 17.44 7.30 -5.79
CA MET A 52 16.09 6.83 -6.14
C MET A 52 16.08 5.41 -6.75
N GLN A 53 17.21 4.98 -7.34
CA GLN A 53 17.43 3.64 -7.86
C GLN A 53 17.84 2.62 -6.77
N SER A 54 18.44 3.06 -5.65
CA SER A 54 18.73 2.21 -4.49
C SER A 54 17.49 2.00 -3.61
N VAL A 55 16.62 3.02 -3.49
CA VAL A 55 15.30 2.93 -2.83
C VAL A 55 14.24 2.28 -3.75
N ARG A 56 14.65 1.43 -4.71
CA ARG A 56 13.68 0.61 -5.46
C ARG A 56 13.04 -0.39 -4.49
N PRO A 57 11.70 -0.42 -4.35
CA PRO A 57 11.04 -1.48 -3.61
C PRO A 57 11.48 -2.83 -4.16
N GLN A 58 11.94 -3.72 -3.27
CA GLN A 58 12.38 -5.07 -3.62
C GLN A 58 11.41 -5.67 -4.64
N ARG A 59 11.93 -6.01 -5.83
CA ARG A 59 11.11 -6.42 -6.97
C ARG A 59 10.34 -7.68 -6.56
N LYS A 60 9.04 -7.49 -6.25
CA LYS A 60 8.12 -8.53 -5.79
C LYS A 60 8.32 -9.77 -6.67
N LYS A 61 8.55 -10.93 -6.02
CA LYS A 61 8.85 -12.22 -6.69
C LYS A 61 7.96 -12.35 -7.94
N ARG A 62 8.59 -12.60 -9.11
CA ARG A 62 7.88 -12.66 -10.39
C ARG A 62 6.70 -13.62 -10.25
N ALA A 63 5.49 -13.16 -10.56
CA ALA A 63 4.30 -13.99 -10.43
C ALA A 63 4.46 -15.25 -11.27
N LEU A 64 4.36 -16.42 -10.64
CA LEU A 64 4.56 -17.70 -11.33
C LEU A 64 3.51 -17.83 -12.44
N LYS A 65 3.95 -18.23 -13.64
CA LYS A 65 3.05 -18.48 -14.78
C LYS A 65 2.08 -19.61 -14.40
N TRP A 66 0.83 -19.51 -14.84
CA TRP A 66 -0.19 -20.52 -14.52
C TRP A 66 -0.09 -21.70 -15.49
N SER A 67 0.20 -22.89 -14.96
CA SER A 67 0.17 -24.14 -15.71
C SER A 67 -1.26 -24.48 -16.16
N MET A 68 -1.39 -25.29 -17.22
CA MET A 68 -2.70 -25.76 -17.66
C MET A 68 -3.38 -26.64 -16.59
N ASP A 69 -2.62 -27.39 -15.80
CA ASP A 69 -3.17 -28.24 -14.74
C ASP A 69 -3.59 -27.43 -13.50
N GLU A 70 -2.87 -26.35 -13.18
CA GLU A 70 -3.33 -25.37 -12.18
C GLU A 70 -4.65 -24.72 -12.61
N LYS A 71 -4.80 -24.37 -13.90
CA LYS A 71 -6.06 -23.79 -14.44
C LYS A 71 -7.21 -24.79 -14.39
N LYS A 72 -7.00 -26.06 -14.79
CA LYS A 72 -8.01 -27.12 -14.67
C LYS A 72 -8.46 -27.30 -13.22
N ARG A 73 -7.50 -27.38 -12.29
CA ARG A 73 -7.77 -27.50 -10.84
C ARG A 73 -8.52 -26.27 -10.32
N PHE A 74 -8.16 -25.06 -10.76
CA PHE A 74 -8.88 -23.84 -10.39
C PHE A 74 -10.33 -23.84 -10.87
N ILE A 75 -10.59 -24.30 -12.11
CA ILE A 75 -11.95 -24.43 -12.65
C ILE A 75 -12.78 -25.45 -11.84
N ALA A 76 -12.19 -26.57 -11.43
CA ALA A 76 -12.85 -27.55 -10.56
C ALA A 76 -13.14 -26.96 -9.16
N CYS A 77 -12.21 -26.21 -8.56
CA CYS A 77 -12.48 -25.50 -7.31
C CYS A 77 -13.59 -24.43 -7.48
N LEU A 78 -13.68 -23.77 -8.64
CA LEU A 78 -14.75 -22.83 -8.96
C LEU A 78 -16.12 -23.52 -9.10
N GLN A 79 -16.16 -24.79 -9.56
CA GLN A 79 -17.37 -25.61 -9.59
C GLN A 79 -17.83 -26.04 -8.20
N GLN A 80 -16.91 -26.19 -7.24
CA GLN A 80 -17.21 -26.65 -5.89
C GLN A 80 -17.54 -25.50 -4.91
N PHE A 81 -16.71 -24.46 -4.90
CA PHE A 81 -16.80 -23.33 -3.96
C PHE A 81 -17.40 -22.06 -4.57
N GLY A 82 -17.67 -22.04 -5.89
CA GLY A 82 -18.19 -20.87 -6.59
C GLY A 82 -17.17 -19.73 -6.65
N LEU A 83 -17.60 -18.52 -6.27
CA LEU A 83 -16.75 -17.31 -6.28
C LEU A 83 -16.01 -17.05 -4.96
N ASP A 84 -16.02 -17.98 -4.01
CA ASP A 84 -15.25 -17.85 -2.77
C ASP A 84 -13.74 -18.04 -3.03
N PHE A 85 -13.07 -16.92 -3.33
CA PHE A 85 -11.63 -16.87 -3.50
C PHE A 85 -10.84 -17.20 -2.23
N GLU A 86 -11.43 -17.15 -1.04
CA GLU A 86 -10.76 -17.52 0.21
C GLU A 86 -10.69 -19.05 0.36
N ALA A 87 -11.82 -19.74 0.23
CA ALA A 87 -11.88 -21.20 0.15
C ALA A 87 -10.98 -21.76 -0.97
N ILE A 88 -11.01 -21.14 -2.16
CA ILE A 88 -10.11 -21.54 -3.26
C ILE A 88 -8.64 -21.30 -2.92
N THR A 89 -8.29 -20.24 -2.16
CA THR A 89 -6.88 -20.00 -1.77
C THR A 89 -6.34 -21.13 -0.90
N ASN A 90 -7.15 -21.69 -0.01
CA ASN A 90 -6.75 -22.83 0.84
C ASN A 90 -6.41 -24.10 0.02
N MET A 91 -6.94 -24.22 -1.21
CA MET A 91 -6.62 -25.33 -2.13
C MET A 91 -5.29 -25.12 -2.90
N PHE A 92 -4.69 -23.93 -2.82
CA PHE A 92 -3.44 -23.58 -3.52
C PHE A 92 -2.42 -22.96 -2.55
N PRO A 93 -1.71 -23.75 -1.71
CA PRO A 93 -0.79 -23.22 -0.70
C PRO A 93 0.35 -22.37 -1.28
N ASN A 94 0.69 -22.57 -2.55
CA ASN A 94 1.72 -21.81 -3.27
C ASN A 94 1.20 -20.52 -3.94
N ARG A 95 -0.09 -20.17 -3.81
CA ARG A 95 -0.72 -19.02 -4.49
C ARG A 95 -1.46 -18.14 -3.49
N THR A 96 -1.31 -16.83 -3.63
CA THR A 96 -2.05 -15.86 -2.79
C THR A 96 -3.46 -15.58 -3.34
N ARG A 97 -4.42 -15.22 -2.48
CA ARG A 97 -5.79 -14.81 -2.87
C ARG A 97 -5.84 -13.74 -3.97
N ARG A 98 -4.82 -12.89 -4.04
CA ARG A 98 -4.65 -11.88 -5.11
C ARG A 98 -4.28 -12.51 -6.47
N GLU A 99 -3.48 -13.58 -6.47
CA GLU A 99 -3.16 -14.33 -7.68
C GLU A 99 -4.33 -15.19 -8.13
N ILE A 100 -5.09 -15.79 -7.22
CA ILE A 100 -6.36 -16.48 -7.52
C ILE A 100 -7.33 -15.54 -8.26
N ARG A 101 -7.54 -14.31 -7.75
CA ARG A 101 -8.37 -13.28 -8.42
C ARG A 101 -7.85 -12.88 -9.81
N ARG A 102 -6.53 -12.84 -10.01
CA ARG A 102 -5.93 -12.59 -11.33
C ARG A 102 -6.09 -13.77 -12.28
N ALA A 103 -6.01 -15.00 -11.77
CA ALA A 103 -6.25 -16.21 -12.53
C ALA A 103 -7.69 -16.25 -13.05
N PHE A 104 -8.67 -15.95 -12.18
CA PHE A 104 -10.07 -15.78 -12.58
C PHE A 104 -10.21 -14.78 -13.73
N LYS A 105 -9.69 -13.55 -13.59
CA LYS A 105 -9.75 -12.53 -14.66
C LYS A 105 -9.06 -12.99 -15.96
N SER A 106 -7.93 -13.69 -15.86
CA SER A 106 -7.21 -14.22 -17.03
C SER A 106 -7.98 -15.33 -17.73
N ILE A 107 -8.52 -16.30 -16.98
CA ILE A 107 -9.24 -17.45 -17.54
C ILE A 107 -10.60 -17.00 -18.10
N HIS A 108 -11.31 -16.10 -17.41
CA HIS A 108 -12.53 -15.48 -17.92
C HIS A 108 -12.27 -14.68 -19.21
N GLY A 109 -11.14 -13.98 -19.30
CA GLY A 109 -10.74 -13.27 -20.52
C GLY A 109 -10.40 -14.21 -21.70
N SER A 110 -9.78 -15.37 -21.44
CA SER A 110 -9.42 -16.35 -22.48
C SER A 110 -10.53 -17.33 -22.84
N SER A 111 -11.45 -17.61 -21.92
CA SER A 111 -12.47 -18.67 -22.06
C SER A 111 -13.72 -18.35 -21.21
N PRO A 112 -14.46 -17.27 -21.55
CA PRO A 112 -15.60 -16.81 -20.75
C PRO A 112 -16.74 -17.84 -20.68
N HIS A 113 -16.92 -18.65 -21.73
CA HIS A 113 -17.98 -19.68 -21.78
C HIS A 113 -17.83 -20.72 -20.65
N VAL A 114 -16.62 -21.22 -20.39
CA VAL A 114 -16.36 -22.20 -19.32
C VAL A 114 -16.68 -21.60 -17.96
N ILE A 115 -16.16 -20.41 -17.66
CA ILE A 115 -16.37 -19.73 -16.38
C ILE A 115 -17.86 -19.43 -16.15
N ASN A 116 -18.54 -18.90 -17.17
CA ASN A 116 -19.97 -18.58 -17.08
C ASN A 116 -20.85 -19.82 -16.94
N GLN A 117 -20.50 -20.94 -17.59
CA GLN A 117 -21.18 -22.21 -17.38
C GLN A 117 -21.00 -22.70 -15.93
N VAL A 118 -19.77 -22.68 -15.42
CA VAL A 118 -19.44 -23.09 -14.05
C VAL A 118 -20.20 -22.25 -13.01
N ILE A 119 -20.20 -20.92 -13.15
CA ILE A 119 -20.92 -20.02 -12.24
C ILE A 119 -22.45 -20.26 -12.31
N LYS A 120 -23.01 -20.55 -13.49
CA LYS A 120 -24.44 -20.89 -13.64
C LYS A 120 -24.80 -22.25 -13.04
N THR A 121 -23.89 -23.22 -13.09
CA THR A 121 -24.10 -24.55 -12.48
C THR A 121 -23.88 -24.55 -10.98
N HIS A 122 -23.05 -23.64 -10.46
CA HIS A 122 -22.86 -23.44 -9.03
C HIS A 122 -24.10 -22.79 -8.43
N LYS A 123 -25.03 -23.63 -7.97
CA LYS A 123 -26.09 -23.18 -7.09
C LYS A 123 -25.45 -22.86 -5.74
N VAL A 124 -25.47 -21.58 -5.35
CA VAL A 124 -25.21 -21.19 -3.97
C VAL A 124 -26.23 -21.94 -3.11
N THR A 125 -25.75 -22.91 -2.31
CA THR A 125 -26.60 -23.78 -1.50
C THR A 125 -27.13 -23.07 -0.25
N PHE A 126 -26.52 -21.94 0.12
CA PHE A 126 -26.99 -21.12 1.22
C PHE A 126 -28.20 -20.29 0.79
N SER A 127 -29.32 -20.49 1.47
CA SER A 127 -30.50 -19.64 1.32
C SER A 127 -30.14 -18.18 1.65
N PRO A 128 -30.77 -17.18 0.99
CA PRO A 128 -30.71 -15.79 1.45
C PRO A 128 -31.02 -15.62 2.95
N GLU A 129 -31.86 -16.47 3.54
CA GLU A 129 -32.16 -16.47 4.98
C GLU A 129 -30.94 -16.87 5.83
N GLU A 130 -30.23 -17.96 5.49
CA GLU A 130 -29.06 -18.45 6.23
C GLU A 130 -27.90 -17.44 6.19
N ILE A 131 -27.76 -16.72 5.07
CA ILE A 131 -26.79 -15.63 4.92
C ILE A 131 -27.15 -14.46 5.85
N GLN A 132 -28.44 -14.11 5.97
CA GLN A 132 -28.90 -13.07 6.90
C GLN A 132 -28.68 -13.47 8.36
N GLU A 133 -29.01 -14.70 8.74
CA GLU A 133 -28.80 -15.19 10.11
C GLU A 133 -27.32 -15.14 10.54
N CYS A 134 -26.40 -15.56 9.66
CA CYS A 134 -24.96 -15.45 9.90
C CYS A 134 -24.50 -13.98 10.05
N VAL A 135 -25.11 -13.05 9.30
CA VAL A 135 -24.82 -11.61 9.40
C VAL A 135 -25.34 -11.02 10.71
N GLU A 136 -26.56 -11.35 11.14
CA GLU A 136 -27.11 -10.86 12.41
C GLU A 136 -26.33 -11.38 13.63
N LEU A 137 -25.94 -12.66 13.63
CA LEU A 137 -25.07 -13.24 14.66
C LEU A 137 -23.72 -12.50 14.80
N SER A 138 -23.18 -11.97 13.71
CA SER A 138 -21.92 -11.20 13.74
C SER A 138 -22.04 -9.83 14.41
N LYS A 139 -23.22 -9.20 14.37
CA LYS A 139 -23.46 -7.85 14.94
C LYS A 139 -23.48 -7.83 16.47
N GLY A 140 -23.70 -8.98 17.12
CA GLY A 140 -23.75 -9.09 18.57
C GLY A 140 -22.39 -9.16 19.29
N LYS A 141 -21.26 -9.18 18.56
CA LYS A 141 -19.93 -9.50 19.12
C LYS A 141 -19.03 -8.28 19.41
N HIS A 142 -19.59 -7.07 19.51
CA HIS A 142 -18.88 -5.87 19.98
C HIS A 142 -19.65 -5.25 21.14
N ARG A 143 -19.32 -5.67 22.36
CA ARG A 143 -19.71 -5.04 23.62
C ARG A 143 -18.64 -5.28 24.68
#